data_AF-A0A967FAR9-F1
#
_entry.id   AF-A0A967FAR9-F1
#
_cell.length_a   1.000
_cell.length_b   1.000
_cell.length_c   1.000
_cell.angle_alpha   90.00
_cell.angle_beta   90.00
_cell.angle_gamma   90.00
#
_symmetry.space_group_name_H-M   'P 1'
#
loop_
_entity.id
_entity.type
_entity.pdbx_description
1 polymer ?
#
loop_
_entity_poly.entity_id
_entity_poly.type
_entity_poly.pdbx_seq_one_letter_code
_entity_poly.pdbx_strand_id
1 'polypeptide(L)'
;LIGLVLFNHHVPGAKIFALGVALNVIVMVANRGWMPVTQETYRFVHPDRVVSLYTRPVASKNIILPRPETRLWLLSDIIRVALPWRRNAVSIGDLLLILGVAFFIFRVTAKNTDRMSSHQTIKKVP
;
A
#
# COMPACT_ATOMS: atom_id res chain seq x y z
N LEU A 1 10.56 -6.54 8.58
CA LEU A 1 10.19 -5.10 8.49
C LEU A 1 11.28 -4.19 9.03
N ILE A 2 11.60 -4.24 10.32
CA ILE A 2 12.61 -3.38 10.93
C ILE A 2 13.95 -3.44 10.19
N GLY A 3 14.45 -4.64 9.87
CA GLY A 3 15.66 -4.81 9.05
C GLY A 3 15.56 -4.16 7.66
N LEU A 4 14.43 -4.31 6.97
CA LEU A 4 14.21 -3.70 5.64
C LEU A 4 14.32 -2.16 5.71
N VAL A 5 13.77 -1.54 6.75
CA VAL A 5 13.87 -0.09 6.96
C VAL A 5 15.30 0.33 7.26
N LEU A 6 15.98 -0.37 8.17
CA LEU A 6 17.34 -0.03 8.60
C LEU A 6 18.35 -0.17 7.46
N PHE A 7 18.32 -1.28 6.72
CA PHE A 7 19.23 -1.52 5.61
C PHE A 7 18.97 -0.57 4.43
N ASN A 8 17.72 -0.18 4.17
CA ASN A 8 17.36 0.64 3.02
C ASN A 8 17.04 2.10 3.36
N HIS A 9 17.39 2.59 4.55
CA HIS A 9 17.05 3.96 4.97
C HIS A 9 17.64 5.05 4.05
N HIS A 10 18.72 4.71 3.33
CA HIS A 10 19.41 5.57 2.38
C HIS A 10 18.70 5.65 1.01
N VAL A 11 17.75 4.76 0.74
CA VAL A 11 17.01 4.70 -0.52
C VAL A 11 15.89 5.74 -0.53
N PRO A 12 15.78 6.58 -1.57
CA PRO A 12 14.68 7.54 -1.69
C PRO A 12 13.32 6.85 -1.62
N GLY A 13 12.41 7.32 -0.77
CA GLY A 13 11.06 6.78 -0.64
C GLY A 13 10.93 5.57 0.30
N ALA A 14 12.05 4.96 0.73
CA ALA A 14 12.03 3.79 1.60
C ALA A 14 11.37 4.05 2.96
N LYS A 15 11.53 5.25 3.54
CA LYS A 15 10.86 5.64 4.80
C LYS A 15 9.34 5.72 4.65
N ILE A 16 8.85 6.25 3.53
CA ILE A 16 7.41 6.38 3.25
C ILE A 16 6.82 4.98 3.04
N PHE A 17 7.49 4.15 2.25
CA PHE A 17 7.11 2.75 2.05
C PHE A 17 7.06 1.99 3.38
N ALA A 18 8.12 2.10 4.19
CA ALA A 18 8.22 1.48 5.50
C ALA A 18 7.06 1.87 6.42
N LEU A 19 6.70 3.16 6.45
CA LEU A 19 5.57 3.65 7.21
C LEU A 19 4.26 3.02 6.73
N GLY A 20 4.05 2.93 5.41
CA GLY A 20 2.89 2.25 4.83
C GLY A 20 2.77 0.79 5.28
N VAL A 21 3.87 0.03 5.24
CA VAL A 21 3.84 -1.37 5.72
C VAL A 21 3.57 -1.40 7.23
N ALA A 22 4.22 -0.53 8.00
CA ALA A 22 4.06 -0.49 9.45
C ALA A 22 2.60 -0.24 9.84
N LEU A 23 1.91 0.71 9.20
CA LEU A 23 0.50 0.97 9.45
C LEU A 23 -0.36 -0.27 9.18
N ASN A 24 -0.17 -0.93 8.03
CA ASN A 24 -0.92 -2.14 7.69
C ASN A 24 -0.69 -3.27 8.71
N VAL A 25 0.57 -3.48 9.12
CA VAL A 25 0.89 -4.50 10.12
C VAL A 25 0.29 -4.16 11.48
N ILE A 26 0.32 -2.90 11.90
CA ILE A 26 -0.30 -2.47 13.16
C ILE A 26 -1.80 -2.76 13.14
N VAL A 27 -2.50 -2.47 12.04
CA VAL A 27 -3.92 -2.80 11.87
C VAL A 27 -4.14 -4.31 11.95
N MET A 28 -3.34 -5.09 11.22
CA MET A 28 -3.47 -6.55 11.25
C MET A 28 -3.25 -7.11 12.66
N VAL A 29 -2.17 -6.70 13.35
CA VAL A 29 -1.87 -7.14 14.72
C VAL A 29 -2.97 -6.75 15.69
N ALA A 30 -3.48 -5.52 15.61
CA ALA A 30 -4.60 -5.07 16.44
C ALA A 30 -5.85 -5.93 16.24
N ASN A 31 -6.05 -6.49 15.05
CA ASN A 31 -7.20 -7.32 14.66
C ASN A 31 -6.83 -8.82 14.55
N ARG A 32 -5.97 -9.33 15.44
CA ARG A 32 -5.59 -10.76 15.56
C ARG A 32 -4.91 -11.36 14.33
N GLY A 33 -4.14 -10.55 13.61
CA GLY A 33 -3.38 -10.93 12.42
C GLY A 33 -4.14 -10.77 11.11
N TRP A 34 -5.34 -10.20 11.11
CA TRP A 34 -6.18 -10.09 9.90
C TRP A 34 -6.45 -8.65 9.52
N MET A 35 -6.55 -8.40 8.22
CA MET A 35 -6.96 -7.09 7.72
C MET A 35 -8.50 -7.00 7.78
N PRO A 36 -9.07 -6.14 8.61
CA PRO A 36 -10.52 -6.05 8.73
C PRO A 36 -11.10 -5.34 7.50
N VAL A 37 -12.22 -5.87 7.00
CA VAL A 37 -13.00 -5.26 5.92
C VAL A 37 -14.48 -5.41 6.25
N THR A 38 -15.29 -4.38 6.00
CA THR A 38 -16.73 -4.51 6.24
C THR A 38 -17.39 -5.34 5.17
N GLN A 39 -18.54 -5.93 5.50
CA GLN A 39 -19.32 -6.73 4.57
C GLN A 39 -19.72 -5.93 3.32
N GLU A 40 -20.04 -4.64 3.46
CA GLU A 40 -20.41 -3.79 2.32
C GLU A 40 -19.20 -3.53 1.42
N THR A 41 -18.02 -3.30 2.01
CA THR A 41 -16.78 -3.11 1.23
C THR A 41 -16.36 -4.41 0.56
N TYR A 42 -16.49 -5.56 1.22
CA TYR A 42 -16.21 -6.86 0.60
C TYR A 42 -17.13 -7.13 -0.59
N ARG A 43 -18.45 -6.90 -0.44
CA ARG A 43 -19.42 -7.04 -1.53
C ARG A 43 -19.16 -6.06 -2.68
N PHE A 44 -18.66 -4.86 -2.38
CA PHE A 44 -18.24 -3.93 -3.43
C PHE A 44 -17.08 -4.49 -4.27
N VAL A 45 -16.09 -5.12 -3.63
CA VAL A 45 -14.92 -5.71 -4.29
C VAL A 45 -15.27 -7.01 -5.02
N HIS A 46 -16.13 -7.84 -4.42
CA HIS A 46 -16.56 -9.14 -4.94
C HIS A 46 -18.08 -9.23 -5.03
N PRO A 47 -18.72 -8.58 -6.03
CA PRO A 47 -20.17 -8.49 -6.13
C PRO A 47 -20.86 -9.86 -6.22
N ASP A 48 -20.19 -10.86 -6.82
CA ASP A 48 -20.75 -12.19 -7.03
C ASP A 48 -20.54 -13.14 -5.84
N ARG A 49 -19.90 -12.67 -4.74
CA ARG A 49 -19.59 -13.50 -3.57
C ARG A 49 -20.48 -13.15 -2.38
N VAL A 50 -21.05 -14.19 -1.78
CA VAL A 50 -21.75 -14.08 -0.50
C VAL A 50 -20.76 -14.30 0.63
N VAL A 51 -20.83 -13.44 1.64
CA VAL A 51 -19.98 -13.54 2.83
C VAL A 51 -20.80 -13.18 4.07
N SER A 52 -20.52 -13.87 5.18
CA SER A 52 -21.11 -13.59 6.50
C SER A 52 -20.10 -12.90 7.41
N LEU A 53 -20.61 -12.24 8.46
CA LEU A 53 -19.78 -11.62 9.49
C LEU A 53 -18.86 -12.66 10.15
N TYR A 54 -17.69 -12.22 10.60
CA TYR A 54 -16.66 -13.01 11.26
C TYR A 54 -16.02 -14.11 10.42
N THR A 55 -16.36 -14.19 9.13
CA THR A 55 -15.73 -15.15 8.23
C THR A 55 -14.44 -14.61 7.62
N ARG A 56 -13.59 -15.55 7.23
CA ARG A 56 -12.37 -15.32 6.47
C ARG A 56 -12.64 -15.81 5.05
N PRO A 57 -12.79 -14.91 4.07
CA PRO A 57 -13.02 -15.33 2.71
C PRO A 57 -11.86 -16.21 2.21
N VAL A 58 -12.19 -17.26 1.45
CA VAL A 58 -11.19 -18.20 0.94
C VAL A 58 -10.13 -17.45 0.13
N ALA A 59 -8.85 -17.75 0.40
CA ALA A 59 -7.67 -17.10 -0.20
C ALA A 59 -7.60 -15.57 0.01
N SER A 60 -8.19 -15.04 1.08
CA SER A 60 -8.10 -13.62 1.44
C SER A 60 -7.30 -13.40 2.72
N LYS A 61 -6.52 -12.30 2.76
CA LYS A 61 -5.89 -11.78 3.98
C LYS A 61 -6.89 -11.07 4.91
N ASN A 62 -8.16 -11.03 4.53
CA ASN A 62 -9.18 -10.22 5.16
C ASN A 62 -10.05 -11.01 6.14
N ILE A 63 -10.56 -10.32 7.15
CA ILE A 63 -11.64 -10.80 8.03
C ILE A 63 -12.83 -9.87 7.90
N ILE A 64 -14.03 -10.43 7.77
CA ILE A 64 -15.25 -9.63 7.73
C ILE A 64 -15.63 -9.23 9.15
N LEU A 65 -15.50 -7.96 9.48
CA LEU A 65 -15.89 -7.44 10.79
C LEU A 65 -16.85 -6.25 10.65
N PRO A 66 -17.81 -6.11 11.58
CA PRO A 66 -18.59 -4.89 11.67
C PRO A 66 -17.69 -3.75 12.17
N ARG A 67 -18.02 -2.52 11.76
CA ARG A 67 -17.24 -1.32 12.11
C ARG A 67 -16.98 -1.16 13.62
N PRO A 68 -17.96 -1.36 14.52
CA PRO A 68 -17.76 -1.18 15.97
C PRO A 68 -16.70 -2.12 16.56
N GLU A 69 -16.46 -3.26 15.94
CA GLU A 69 -15.50 -4.27 16.41
C GLU A 69 -14.14 -4.16 15.72
N THR A 70 -14.04 -3.28 14.72
CA THR A 70 -12.82 -3.08 13.96
C THR A 70 -11.89 -2.11 14.69
N ARG A 71 -10.78 -2.61 15.19
CA ARG A 71 -9.74 -1.77 15.79
C ARG A 71 -8.98 -1.05 14.69
N LEU A 72 -8.73 0.25 14.86
CA LEU A 72 -8.06 1.10 13.86
C LEU A 72 -8.77 1.10 12.50
N TRP A 73 -10.10 1.09 12.52
CA TRP A 73 -10.97 1.15 11.33
C TRP A 73 -10.51 2.14 10.27
N LEU A 74 -10.15 3.37 10.66
CA LEU A 74 -9.69 4.43 9.74
C LEU A 74 -8.44 4.08 8.94
N LEU A 75 -7.64 3.13 9.43
CA LEU A 75 -6.41 2.66 8.78
C LEU A 75 -6.59 1.34 8.02
N SER A 76 -7.75 0.70 8.13
CA SER A 76 -8.08 -0.54 7.41
C SER A 76 -8.45 -0.29 5.95
N ASP A 77 -8.88 -1.34 5.23
CA ASP A 77 -9.32 -1.30 3.83
C ASP A 77 -10.66 -0.55 3.69
N ILE A 78 -10.64 0.76 3.92
CA ILE A 78 -11.81 1.65 3.91
C ILE A 78 -12.02 2.33 2.55
N ILE A 79 -10.95 2.52 1.78
CA ILE A 79 -10.99 3.31 0.54
C ILE A 79 -11.42 2.38 -0.60
N ARG A 80 -12.64 2.58 -1.09
CA ARG A 80 -13.19 1.84 -2.23
C ARG A 80 -12.72 2.48 -3.52
N VAL A 81 -12.02 1.71 -4.35
CA VAL A 81 -11.51 2.13 -5.65
C VAL A 81 -12.19 1.31 -6.73
N ALA A 82 -12.84 1.99 -7.68
CA ALA A 82 -13.40 1.37 -8.88
C ALA A 82 -12.52 1.75 -10.09
N LEU A 83 -11.86 0.74 -10.66
CA LEU A 83 -11.22 0.84 -11.97
C LEU A 83 -12.18 0.22 -13.02
N PRO A 84 -12.05 0.58 -14.31
CA PRO A 84 -12.94 0.08 -15.36
C PRO A 84 -13.03 -1.45 -15.44
N TRP A 85 -11.96 -2.14 -15.03
CA TRP A 85 -11.83 -3.60 -15.12
C TRP A 85 -11.85 -4.31 -13.76
N ARG A 86 -11.72 -3.57 -12.63
CA ARG A 86 -11.60 -4.16 -11.28
C ARG A 86 -12.08 -3.21 -10.19
N ARG A 87 -12.69 -3.76 -9.14
CA ARG A 87 -12.99 -3.04 -7.90
C ARG A 87 -12.05 -3.54 -6.81
N ASN A 88 -11.52 -2.62 -6.01
CA ASN A 88 -10.63 -2.94 -4.90
C ASN A 88 -10.97 -2.09 -3.67
N ALA A 89 -10.55 -2.57 -2.52
CA ALA A 89 -10.49 -1.79 -1.29
C ALA A 89 -9.01 -1.63 -0.93
N VAL A 90 -8.61 -0.41 -0.58
CA VAL A 90 -7.23 -0.10 -0.20
C VAL A 90 -7.21 0.63 1.14
N SER A 91 -6.13 0.44 1.87
CA SER A 91 -5.85 1.11 3.12
C SER A 91 -5.03 2.39 2.91
N ILE A 92 -4.95 3.23 3.94
CA ILE A 92 -4.02 4.36 3.97
C ILE A 92 -2.56 3.88 3.87
N GLY A 93 -2.25 2.72 4.48
CA GLY A 93 -0.93 2.12 4.36
C GLY A 93 -0.58 1.75 2.92
N ASP A 94 -1.53 1.22 2.15
CA ASP A 94 -1.32 0.91 0.72
C ASP A 94 -1.02 2.16 -0.11
N LEU A 95 -1.67 3.30 0.19
CA LEU A 95 -1.38 4.56 -0.49
C LEU A 95 0.04 5.05 -0.20
N LEU A 96 0.52 4.92 1.04
CA LEU A 96 1.89 5.25 1.41
C LEU A 96 2.91 4.30 0.76
N LEU A 97 2.57 3.01 0.62
CA LEU A 97 3.40 2.07 -0.13
C LEU A 97 3.57 2.50 -1.57
N ILE A 98 2.46 2.78 -2.26
CA ILE A 98 2.47 3.25 -3.65
C ILE A 98 3.24 4.55 -3.78
N LEU A 99 3.03 5.51 -2.89
CA LEU A 99 3.73 6.79 -2.89
C LEU A 99 5.24 6.63 -2.67
N GLY A 100 5.65 5.76 -1.75
CA GLY A 100 7.06 5.46 -1.51
C GLY A 100 7.75 4.87 -2.73
N VAL A 101 7.09 3.93 -3.42
CA VAL A 101 7.60 3.34 -4.67
C VAL A 101 7.63 4.37 -5.80
N ALA A 102 6.57 5.15 -5.97
CA ALA A 102 6.51 6.19 -7.00
C ALA A 102 7.62 7.23 -6.82
N PHE A 103 7.86 7.65 -5.58
CA PHE A 103 8.95 8.58 -5.25
C PHE A 103 10.33 7.98 -5.54
N PHE A 104 10.53 6.70 -5.21
CA PHE A 104 11.77 5.99 -5.56
C PHE A 104 12.00 6.00 -7.08
N ILE A 105 11.02 5.55 -7.86
CA ILE A 105 11.10 5.50 -9.34
C ILE A 105 11.39 6.89 -9.90
N PHE A 106 10.66 7.92 -9.46
CA PHE A 106 10.85 9.28 -9.94
C PHE A 106 12.27 9.79 -9.68
N ARG A 107 12.81 9.58 -8.47
CA ARG A 107 14.16 10.03 -8.10
C ARG A 107 15.26 9.28 -8.84
N VAL A 108 15.09 7.98 -9.06
CA VAL A 108 16.06 7.17 -9.82
C VAL A 108 16.08 7.60 -11.29
N THR A 109 14.91 7.80 -11.89
CA THR A 109 14.80 8.23 -13.29
C THR A 109 15.35 9.64 -13.50
N ALA A 110 14.99 10.60 -12.63
CA ALA A 110 15.48 11.98 -12.73
C ALA A 110 17.02 12.07 -12.65
N LYS A 111 17.65 11.29 -11.75
CA LYS A 111 19.11 11.26 -11.60
C LYS A 111 19.82 10.76 -12.87
N ASN A 112 19.19 9.89 -13.66
CA ASN A 112 19.75 9.40 -14.92
C ASN A 112 19.66 10.45 -16.03
N THR A 113 18.59 11.24 -16.07
CA THR A 113 18.44 12.37 -17.00
C THR A 113 19.55 13.41 -16.79
N ASP A 114 19.86 13.74 -15.53
CA ASP A 114 20.93 14.70 -15.21
C ASP A 114 22.32 14.21 -15.64
N ARG A 115 22.59 12.90 -15.50
CA ARG A 115 23.86 12.27 -15.90
C ARG A 115 24.07 12.23 -17.41
N MET A 116 23.00 12.03 -18.18
CA MET A 116 23.06 12.05 -19.66
C MET A 116 23.29 13.46 -20.19
N SER A 117 22.66 14.46 -19.60
CA SER A 117 22.86 15.87 -19.99
C SER A 117 24.29 16.34 -19.73
N SER A 118 24.85 16.00 -18.56
CA SER A 118 26.23 16.36 -18.20
C SER A 118 27.30 15.63 -19.03
N HIS A 119 27.08 14.39 -19.46
CA HIS A 119 27.99 13.71 -20.40
C HIS A 119 27.96 14.30 -21.82
N GLN A 120 26.83 14.84 -22.27
CA GLN A 120 26.74 15.52 -23.58
C GLN A 120 27.39 16.91 -23.55
N THR A 121 27.31 17.63 -22.43
CA THR A 121 27.99 18.93 -22.29
C THR A 121 29.51 18.76 -22.32
N ILE A 122 30.07 17.75 -21.65
CA ILE A 122 31.53 17.52 -21.61
C ILE A 122 32.09 17.16 -23.00
N LYS A 123 31.34 16.42 -23.83
CA LYS A 123 31.75 16.10 -25.21
C LYS A 123 31.63 17.26 -26.21
N LYS A 124 31.00 18.38 -25.82
CA LYS A 124 30.78 19.56 -26.69
C LYS A 124 31.71 20.72 -26.38
N VAL A 125 32.60 20.61 -25.40
CA VAL A 125 33.65 21.60 -25.17
C VAL A 125 34.80 21.30 -26.16
N PRO A 126 35.16 22.24 -27.04
CA PRO A 126 36.18 22.06 -28.07
C PRO A 126 37.60 21.89 -27.50
#